data_AF-A0A9J6H3U5-F1
#
_entry.id   AF-A0A9J6H3U5-F1
#
_cell.length_a   1.000
_cell.length_b   1.000
_cell.length_c   1.000
_cell.angle_alpha   90.00
_cell.angle_beta   90.00
_cell.angle_gamma   90.00
#
_symmetry.space_group_name_H-M   'P 1'
#
loop_
_entity.id
_entity.type
_entity.pdbx_description
1 polymer ?
#
loop_
_entity_poly.entity_id
_entity_poly.type
_entity_poly.pdbx_seq_one_letter_code
_entity_poly.pdbx_strand_id
1 'polypeptide(L)'
;MRSQSSEFRWQRLATAPLVSASTPMPHRGKQRNYKAERAESPAPIPAYFGVSSAERQRLNSLQDPNERRLYLDELGDKRGILTLGPDECVRYCEPCRRIKPDRCHHCTRCKKYVYGFNCCVPTSSASSRAHALLKISEIR
;
A
#
# COMPACT_ATOMS: atom_id res chain seq x y z
N MET A 1 16.46 6.29 62.46
CA MET A 1 16.37 7.02 61.17
C MET A 1 15.13 6.52 60.43
N ARG A 2 14.26 7.45 60.01
CA ARG A 2 12.99 7.19 59.32
C ARG A 2 13.23 6.78 57.86
N SER A 3 12.49 5.78 57.38
CA SER A 3 12.01 5.63 55.99
C SER A 3 10.81 4.68 56.05
N GLN A 4 9.55 5.14 56.14
CA GLN A 4 8.67 5.51 55.02
C GLN A 4 8.64 4.42 53.94
N SER A 5 7.75 3.43 54.05
CA SER A 5 6.36 3.40 53.56
C SER A 5 6.21 3.40 52.03
N SER A 6 5.80 2.26 51.48
CA SER A 6 4.62 2.18 50.58
C SER A 6 4.23 0.71 50.36
N GLU A 7 3.59 0.12 51.36
CA GLU A 7 2.82 -1.10 51.14
C GLU A 7 1.61 -0.76 50.27
N PHE A 8 1.55 -1.35 49.06
CA PHE A 8 0.41 -1.24 48.16
C PHE A 8 -0.79 -1.99 48.76
N ARG A 9 -1.60 -1.25 49.52
CA ARG A 9 -2.86 -1.72 50.09
C ARG A 9 -3.94 -1.75 49.01
N TRP A 10 -4.18 -2.92 48.42
CA TRP A 10 -5.35 -3.14 47.56
C TRP A 10 -6.63 -3.08 48.42
N GLN A 11 -7.24 -1.90 48.50
CA GLN A 11 -8.57 -1.76 49.08
C GLN A 11 -9.62 -2.23 48.07
N ARG A 12 -10.36 -3.28 48.46
CA ARG A 12 -11.61 -3.72 47.83
C ARG A 12 -12.63 -2.58 47.91
N LEU A 13 -12.90 -1.92 46.79
CA LEU A 13 -14.03 -1.00 46.68
C LEU A 13 -15.31 -1.81 46.47
N ALA A 14 -16.34 -1.38 47.20
CA ALA A 14 -17.61 -2.03 47.38
C ALA A 14 -18.41 -2.20 46.07
N THR A 15 -19.20 -3.27 46.05
CA THR A 15 -20.20 -3.59 45.03
C THR A 15 -21.29 -2.52 44.97
N ALA A 16 -21.39 -1.83 43.83
CA ALA A 16 -22.53 -0.96 43.51
C ALA A 16 -23.72 -1.79 42.98
N PRO A 17 -24.98 -1.37 43.22
CA PRO A 17 -26.15 -2.14 42.84
C PRO A 17 -26.38 -2.12 41.33
N LEU A 18 -26.84 -3.26 40.78
CA LEU A 18 -27.33 -3.37 39.40
C LEU A 18 -28.59 -2.53 39.23
N VAL A 19 -28.45 -1.36 38.62
CA VAL A 19 -29.57 -0.62 38.03
C VAL A 19 -29.74 -1.05 36.57
N SER A 20 -30.84 -1.73 36.30
CA SER A 20 -31.30 -2.09 34.96
C SER A 20 -31.64 -0.83 34.17
N ALA A 21 -30.71 -0.38 33.33
CA ALA A 21 -30.96 0.63 32.31
C ALA A 21 -30.82 0.00 30.93
N SER A 22 -31.96 -0.42 30.37
CA SER A 22 -32.13 -0.78 28.97
C SER A 22 -31.82 0.44 28.10
N THR A 23 -30.55 0.69 27.84
CA THR A 23 -30.10 1.77 26.98
C THR A 23 -30.21 1.27 25.54
N PRO A 24 -31.08 1.82 24.68
CA PRO A 24 -31.09 1.44 23.28
C PRO A 24 -29.74 1.83 22.68
N MET A 25 -29.02 0.83 22.17
CA MET A 25 -27.81 1.02 21.39
C MET A 25 -28.12 2.02 20.27
N PRO A 26 -27.39 3.14 20.14
CA PRO A 26 -27.49 3.92 18.92
C PRO A 26 -26.97 3.02 17.80
N HIS A 27 -27.85 2.53 16.93
CA HIS A 27 -27.46 2.02 15.63
C HIS A 27 -26.79 3.18 14.91
N ARG A 28 -25.48 3.29 15.11
CA ARG A 28 -24.63 4.30 14.51
C ARG A 28 -24.36 3.86 13.09
N GLY A 29 -25.43 3.85 12.28
CA GLY A 29 -25.36 4.03 10.84
C GLY A 29 -24.84 5.43 10.57
N LYS A 30 -23.57 5.67 10.92
CA LYS A 30 -22.81 6.76 10.33
C LYS A 30 -22.66 6.40 8.88
N GLN A 31 -23.60 6.85 8.06
CA GLN A 31 -23.35 7.11 6.66
C GLN A 31 -22.10 7.99 6.66
N ARG A 32 -20.94 7.36 6.43
CA ARG A 32 -19.71 8.11 6.17
C ARG A 32 -20.07 8.96 4.97
N ASN A 33 -20.18 10.26 5.19
CA ASN A 33 -20.40 11.21 4.13
C ASN A 33 -19.08 11.21 3.34
N TYR A 34 -18.97 10.28 2.39
CA TYR A 34 -17.91 10.29 1.40
C TYR A 34 -18.22 11.50 0.52
N LYS A 35 -17.92 12.71 1.03
CA LYS A 35 -17.64 13.82 0.12
C LYS A 35 -16.61 13.25 -0.82
N ALA A 36 -17.00 13.13 -2.09
CA ALA A 36 -16.12 12.74 -3.16
C ALA A 36 -15.01 13.80 -3.20
N GLU A 37 -13.98 13.59 -2.39
CA GLU A 37 -12.66 14.15 -2.64
C GLU A 37 -12.39 13.71 -4.07
N ARG A 38 -12.53 14.68 -4.98
CA ARG A 38 -12.26 14.56 -6.40
C ARG A 38 -10.99 13.73 -6.50
N ALA A 39 -11.08 12.53 -7.07
CA ALA A 39 -9.96 11.60 -7.13
C ALA A 39 -8.77 12.33 -7.77
N GLU A 40 -7.90 12.87 -6.92
CA GLU A 40 -6.69 13.55 -7.33
C GLU A 40 -5.92 12.48 -8.11
N SER A 41 -5.58 12.78 -9.36
CA SER A 41 -4.83 11.81 -10.16
C SER A 41 -3.58 11.42 -9.37
N PRO A 42 -3.26 10.11 -9.28
CA PRO A 42 -2.14 9.66 -8.48
C PRO A 42 -0.88 10.41 -8.90
N ALA A 43 -0.14 10.92 -7.91
CA ALA A 43 1.04 11.72 -8.16
C ALA A 43 2.02 10.96 -9.07
N PRO A 44 2.55 11.61 -10.12
CA PRO A 44 3.51 10.99 -11.01
C PRO A 44 4.83 10.73 -10.28
N ILE A 45 5.44 9.59 -10.57
CA ILE A 45 6.72 9.22 -9.96
C ILE A 45 7.87 10.00 -10.65
N PRO A 46 8.81 10.59 -9.88
CA PRO A 46 9.91 11.37 -10.42
C PRO A 46 10.69 10.65 -11.53
N ALA A 47 11.17 11.42 -12.52
CA ALA A 47 11.91 10.91 -13.67
C ALA A 47 13.23 10.22 -13.29
N TYR A 48 13.83 10.62 -12.18
CA TYR A 48 15.05 10.04 -11.61
C TYR A 48 14.96 8.51 -11.35
N PHE A 49 13.77 7.97 -11.10
CA PHE A 49 13.57 6.52 -10.99
C PHE A 49 13.56 5.79 -12.34
N GLY A 50 13.58 6.54 -13.45
CA GLY A 50 13.67 6.00 -14.79
C GLY A 50 15.04 5.41 -15.11
N VAL A 51 15.03 4.34 -15.90
CA VAL A 51 16.23 3.73 -16.47
C VAL A 51 16.47 4.36 -17.84
N SER A 52 17.65 4.94 -18.03
CA SER A 52 18.12 5.53 -19.29
C SER A 52 18.26 4.49 -20.40
N SER A 53 18.43 4.96 -21.64
CA SER A 53 18.67 4.09 -22.80
C SER A 53 19.91 3.21 -22.64
N ALA A 54 21.01 3.77 -22.11
CA ALA A 54 22.27 3.07 -21.89
C ALA A 54 22.15 2.01 -20.78
N GLU A 55 21.59 2.38 -19.61
CA GLU A 55 21.35 1.43 -18.52
C GLU A 55 20.44 0.29 -18.97
N ARG A 56 19.41 0.58 -19.79
CA ARG A 56 18.52 -0.43 -20.34
C ARG A 56 19.23 -1.36 -21.32
N GLN A 57 20.07 -0.83 -22.21
CA GLN A 57 20.83 -1.66 -23.12
C GLN A 57 21.73 -2.62 -22.34
N ARG A 58 22.38 -2.13 -21.28
CA ARG A 58 23.17 -2.96 -20.38
C ARG A 58 22.33 -4.01 -19.67
N LEU A 59 21.18 -3.65 -19.10
CA LEU A 59 20.24 -4.61 -18.50
C LEU A 59 19.85 -5.71 -19.49
N ASN A 60 19.57 -5.35 -20.73
CA ASN A 60 19.15 -6.31 -21.77
C ASN A 60 20.29 -7.20 -22.28
N SER A 61 21.54 -6.76 -22.18
CA SER A 61 22.70 -7.59 -22.56
C SER A 61 23.10 -8.60 -21.49
N LEU A 62 22.72 -8.38 -20.22
CA LEU A 62 22.99 -9.30 -19.12
C LEU A 62 22.06 -10.52 -19.22
N GLN A 63 22.63 -11.67 -19.60
CA GLN A 63 21.90 -12.94 -19.66
C GLN A 63 21.85 -13.64 -18.30
N ASP A 64 22.89 -13.47 -17.48
CA ASP A 64 22.92 -14.04 -16.14
C ASP A 64 21.96 -13.28 -15.20
N PRO A 65 21.04 -13.99 -14.52
CA PRO A 65 20.08 -13.35 -13.63
C PRO A 65 20.73 -12.73 -12.39
N ASN A 66 21.87 -13.25 -11.93
CA ASN A 66 22.56 -12.69 -10.76
C ASN A 66 23.26 -11.39 -11.14
N GLU A 67 23.96 -11.35 -12.28
CA GLU A 67 24.55 -10.11 -12.80
C GLU A 67 23.47 -9.04 -13.04
N ARG A 68 22.33 -9.44 -13.61
CA ARG A 68 21.17 -8.54 -13.79
C ARG A 68 20.67 -7.99 -12.46
N ARG A 69 20.55 -8.84 -11.44
CA ARG A 69 20.13 -8.44 -10.08
C ARG A 69 21.12 -7.45 -9.47
N LEU A 70 22.41 -7.77 -9.47
CA LEU A 70 23.46 -6.91 -8.90
C LEU A 70 23.47 -5.53 -9.57
N TYR A 71 23.27 -5.49 -10.88
CA TYR A 71 23.18 -4.22 -11.59
C TYR A 71 21.92 -3.42 -11.22
N LEU A 72 20.76 -4.09 -11.06
CA LEU A 72 19.54 -3.43 -10.56
C LEU A 72 19.70 -2.90 -9.13
N ASP A 73 20.43 -3.61 -8.28
CA ASP A 73 20.74 -3.19 -6.92
C ASP A 73 21.63 -1.94 -6.91
N GLU A 74 22.72 -1.94 -7.71
CA GLU A 74 23.57 -0.75 -7.90
C GLU A 74 22.76 0.47 -8.38
N LEU A 75 21.81 0.25 -9.29
CA LEU A 75 20.90 1.26 -9.80
C LEU A 75 19.91 1.75 -8.74
N GLY A 76 19.49 0.89 -7.81
CA GLY A 76 18.63 1.24 -6.68
C GLY A 76 19.38 2.06 -5.62
N ASP A 77 20.62 1.69 -5.32
CA ASP A 77 21.48 2.41 -4.37
C ASP A 77 21.77 3.84 -4.85
N LYS A 78 22.16 3.99 -6.12
CA LYS A 78 22.29 5.30 -6.77
C LYS A 78 21.00 6.11 -6.73
N ARG A 79 19.86 5.42 -6.65
CA ARG A 79 18.53 6.03 -6.58
C ARG A 79 18.02 6.25 -5.15
N GLY A 80 18.76 5.84 -4.12
CA GLY A 80 18.34 5.94 -2.72
C GLY A 80 17.17 5.03 -2.37
N ILE A 81 17.02 3.89 -3.04
CA ILE A 81 15.98 2.90 -2.73
C ILE A 81 16.42 2.06 -1.53
N LEU A 82 15.70 2.21 -0.42
CA LEU A 82 15.96 1.44 0.81
C LEU A 82 15.10 0.17 0.90
N THR A 83 14.05 0.07 0.08
CA THR A 83 13.07 -1.02 0.14
C THR A 83 13.35 -2.07 -0.92
N LEU A 84 13.54 -3.31 -0.49
CA LEU A 84 13.75 -4.47 -1.37
C LEU A 84 12.47 -5.29 -1.53
N GLY A 85 12.44 -6.13 -2.57
CA GLY A 85 11.39 -7.13 -2.75
C GLY A 85 11.56 -8.33 -1.81
N PRO A 86 10.64 -9.30 -1.88
CA PRO A 86 10.72 -10.55 -1.11
C PRO A 86 12.01 -11.33 -1.37
N ASP A 87 12.53 -11.22 -2.59
CA ASP A 87 13.77 -11.88 -3.02
C ASP A 87 15.03 -11.12 -2.57
N GLU A 88 14.87 -10.07 -1.75
CA GLU A 88 15.92 -9.14 -1.31
C GLU A 88 16.61 -8.41 -2.48
N CYS A 89 15.88 -8.18 -3.57
CA CYS A 89 16.36 -7.42 -4.74
C CYS A 89 15.62 -6.09 -4.86
N VAL A 90 16.28 -5.11 -5.46
CA VAL A 90 15.61 -3.91 -5.96
C VAL A 90 14.56 -4.29 -7.00
N ARG A 91 13.34 -3.78 -6.80
CA ARG A 91 12.20 -4.11 -7.65
C ARG A 91 12.25 -3.30 -8.93
N TYR A 92 12.14 -3.95 -10.08
CA TYR A 92 12.09 -3.29 -11.39
C TYR A 92 10.73 -3.46 -12.07
N CYS A 93 10.34 -2.50 -12.91
CA CYS A 93 9.12 -2.55 -13.70
C CYS A 93 9.45 -2.56 -15.19
N GLU A 94 9.34 -3.72 -15.85
CA GLU A 94 9.60 -3.85 -17.29
C GLU A 94 8.76 -2.91 -18.17
N PRO A 95 7.42 -2.81 -18.00
CA PRO A 95 6.61 -1.96 -18.87
C PRO A 95 6.94 -0.46 -18.72
N CYS A 96 7.28 -0.04 -17.51
CA CYS A 96 7.55 1.36 -17.21
C CYS A 96 9.03 1.72 -17.37
N ARG A 97 9.92 0.72 -17.41
CA ARG A 97 11.38 0.88 -17.45
C ARG A 97 11.90 1.74 -16.30
N ARG A 98 11.41 1.45 -15.08
CA ARG A 98 11.74 2.19 -13.86
C ARG A 98 12.07 1.26 -12.70
N ILE A 99 13.01 1.69 -11.88
CA ILE A 99 13.21 1.14 -10.54
C ILE A 99 11.99 1.51 -9.68
N LYS A 100 11.47 0.56 -8.90
CA LYS A 100 10.25 0.73 -8.12
C LYS A 100 10.56 1.27 -6.71
N PRO A 101 10.19 2.52 -6.38
CA PRO A 101 10.33 3.03 -5.02
C PRO A 101 9.25 2.47 -4.09
N ASP A 102 9.39 2.77 -2.79
CA ASP A 102 8.47 2.30 -1.76
C ASP A 102 7.01 2.66 -2.11
N ARG A 103 6.10 1.72 -1.82
CA ARG A 103 4.64 1.83 -2.04
C ARG A 103 4.19 2.10 -3.48
N CYS A 104 5.08 1.99 -4.47
CA CYS A 104 4.73 2.24 -5.86
C CYS A 104 4.37 0.95 -6.60
N HIS A 105 3.40 1.06 -7.51
CA HIS A 105 2.96 -0.08 -8.33
C HIS A 105 2.68 0.32 -9.78
N HIS A 106 2.65 -0.67 -10.65
CA HIS A 106 2.14 -0.52 -12.02
C HIS A 106 0.67 -0.96 -12.00
N CYS A 107 -0.29 -0.04 -12.11
CA CYS A 107 -1.70 -0.44 -12.28
C CYS A 107 -1.86 -0.84 -13.74
N THR A 108 -2.00 -2.13 -14.02
CA THR A 108 -2.24 -2.68 -15.37
C THR A 108 -3.47 -2.09 -16.03
N ARG A 109 -4.49 -1.73 -15.22
CA ARG A 109 -5.72 -1.09 -15.69
C ARG A 109 -5.49 0.33 -16.18
N CYS A 110 -4.70 1.12 -15.46
CA CYS A 110 -4.36 2.49 -15.87
C CYS A 110 -3.16 2.54 -16.84
N LYS A 111 -2.42 1.44 -16.99
CA LYS A 111 -1.15 1.35 -17.73
C LYS A 111 -0.13 2.41 -17.28
N LYS A 112 -0.18 2.80 -16.00
CA LYS A 112 0.64 3.87 -15.41
C LYS A 112 1.37 3.38 -14.16
N TYR A 113 2.53 3.99 -13.91
CA TYR A 113 3.32 3.81 -12.70
C TYR A 113 2.94 4.89 -11.68
N VAL A 114 2.54 4.48 -10.47
CA VAL A 114 1.79 5.34 -9.55
C VAL A 114 2.22 5.12 -8.10
N TYR A 115 2.19 6.21 -7.32
CA TYR A 115 2.44 6.17 -5.88
C TYR A 115 1.18 5.76 -5.12
N GLY A 116 1.31 4.83 -4.17
CA GLY A 116 0.22 4.36 -3.32
C GLY A 116 -0.70 3.32 -3.97
N PHE A 117 -1.43 2.58 -3.15
CA PHE A 117 -2.31 1.48 -3.58
C PHE A 117 -3.64 1.96 -4.22
N ASN A 118 -3.97 3.24 -4.04
CA ASN A 118 -5.29 3.81 -4.35
C ASN A 118 -5.41 4.39 -5.77
N CYS A 119 -4.61 3.93 -6.74
CA CYS A 119 -4.72 4.41 -8.13
C CYS A 119 -6.05 4.02 -8.80
N CYS A 120 -6.60 2.89 -8.41
CA CYS A 120 -7.71 2.24 -9.10
C CYS A 120 -8.95 2.15 -8.19
N VAL A 121 -9.10 3.09 -7.23
CA VAL A 121 -10.29 3.16 -6.36
C VAL A 121 -11.51 3.39 -7.24
N PRO A 122 -12.52 2.50 -7.23
CA PRO A 122 -13.77 2.78 -7.91
C PRO A 122 -14.43 3.94 -7.17
N THR A 123 -14.40 5.13 -7.77
CA THR A 123 -15.40 6.15 -7.43
C THR A 123 -16.74 5.47 -7.67
N SER A 124 -17.58 5.36 -6.65
CA SER A 124 -18.83 4.59 -6.60
C SER A 124 -19.87 4.97 -7.66
N SER A 125 -19.54 5.81 -8.65
CA SER A 125 -20.36 6.17 -9.79
C SER A 125 -19.85 5.66 -11.15
N ALA A 126 -18.70 5.00 -11.25
CA ALA A 126 -18.22 4.51 -12.55
C ALA A 126 -17.55 3.13 -12.47
N SER A 127 -18.29 2.11 -12.92
CA SER A 127 -17.71 0.90 -13.53
C SER A 127 -17.30 -0.29 -12.63
N SER A 128 -18.09 -0.64 -11.60
CA SER A 128 -17.94 -1.96 -10.93
C SER A 128 -18.93 -3.05 -11.38
N ARG A 129 -19.90 -2.76 -12.26
CA ARG A 129 -20.87 -3.79 -12.75
C ARG A 129 -20.57 -4.35 -14.15
N ALA A 130 -19.69 -3.73 -14.94
CA ALA A 130 -19.48 -4.12 -16.34
C ALA A 130 -18.49 -5.27 -16.57
N HIS A 131 -17.64 -5.62 -15.59
CA HIS A 131 -16.57 -6.61 -15.81
C HIS A 131 -16.78 -7.96 -15.12
N ALA A 132 -17.80 -8.10 -14.26
CA ALA A 132 -18.13 -9.36 -13.61
C ALA A 132 -19.04 -10.26 -14.47
N LEU A 133 -19.62 -9.75 -15.56
CA LEU A 133 -20.57 -10.50 -16.39
C LEU A 133 -19.96 -11.09 -17.67
N LEU A 134 -18.69 -10.80 -18.00
CA LEU A 134 -18.02 -11.34 -19.20
C LEU A 134 -17.25 -12.66 -18.95
N LYS A 135 -17.34 -13.26 -17.75
CA LYS A 135 -16.70 -14.55 -17.46
C LYS A 135 -17.67 -15.72 -17.20
N ILE A 136 -18.98 -15.51 -17.34
CA ILE A 136 -19.98 -16.57 -17.11
C ILE A 136 -20.48 -17.20 -18.43
N SER A 137 -20.09 -16.68 -19.60
CA SER A 137 -20.53 -17.22 -20.90
C SER A 137 -19.60 -18.29 -21.51
N GLU A 138 -18.51 -18.69 -20.84
CA GLU A 138 -17.54 -19.68 -21.37
C GLU A 138 -17.40 -20.93 -20.49
N ILE A 139 -18.41 -21.21 -19.65
CA ILE A 139 -18.58 -22.54 -19.07
C ILE A 139 -19.81 -23.15 -19.72
N ARG A 140 -19.58 -23.84 -20.83
CA ARG A 140 -20.51 -24.79 -21.44
C ARG A 140 -19.79 -26.12 -21.54
#